data_AF-A0A964NE27-F1
#
_entry.id   AF-A0A964NE27-F1
#
_cell.length_a   1.000
_cell.length_b   1.000
_cell.length_c   1.000
_cell.angle_alpha   90.00
_cell.angle_beta   90.00
_cell.angle_gamma   90.00
#
_symmetry.space_group_name_H-M   'P 1'
#
loop_
_entity.id
_entity.type
_entity.pdbx_description
1 polymer ?
#
loop_
_entity_poly.entity_id
_entity_poly.type
_entity_poly.pdbx_seq_one_letter_code
_entity_poly.pdbx_strand_id
1 'polypeptide(L)'
;MSFTLAALALLATPVLCPPQEGQIRWDGFHLKTGPQHQYELRGSIWDRDTNGRPSTGDLFRVDEILKDGRGTGAEANYFLIGAGIAPEFARAFSPIEGELRASCESRVETGKDMPILKTPAALNMFILSLTGGGVQETSKQDLLQAALSIKAEELCKQGKHIAEKELAALLVKEAGTASGVNRNDIRGVAAEVAKKYAFACTRVEGKFTYP
;
A
#
# COMPACT_ATOMS: atom_id res chain seq x y z
N MET A 1 3.08 49.82 12.08
CA MET A 1 3.15 48.62 11.22
C MET A 1 2.87 47.42 12.10
N SER A 2 1.72 46.78 11.86
CA SER A 2 1.22 45.64 12.62
C SER A 2 1.96 44.36 12.21
N PHE A 3 2.39 43.57 13.19
CA PHE A 3 2.66 42.14 13.03
C PHE A 3 1.97 41.40 14.17
N THR A 4 0.67 41.18 14.02
CA THR A 4 -0.08 40.26 14.88
C THR A 4 0.17 38.85 14.34
N LEU A 5 1.19 38.18 14.89
CA LEU A 5 1.45 36.77 14.64
C LEU A 5 0.37 35.95 15.38
N ALA A 6 -0.77 35.72 14.71
CA ALA A 6 -1.80 34.83 15.21
C ALA A 6 -1.28 33.39 15.09
N ALA A 7 -0.78 32.84 16.21
CA ALA A 7 -0.50 31.43 16.35
C ALA A 7 -1.81 30.64 16.21
N LEU A 8 -2.04 30.06 15.03
CA LEU A 8 -3.02 28.99 14.86
C LEU A 8 -2.49 27.75 15.59
N ALA A 9 -2.72 27.70 16.91
CA ALA A 9 -2.76 26.45 17.63
C ALA A 9 -4.01 25.71 17.15
N LEU A 10 -3.85 24.81 16.18
CA LEU A 10 -4.80 23.75 15.89
C LEU A 10 -4.95 22.94 17.18
N LEU A 11 -6.01 23.25 17.94
CA LEU A 11 -6.47 22.43 19.03
C LEU A 11 -6.86 21.07 18.42
N ALA A 12 -5.94 20.11 18.45
CA ALA A 12 -6.29 18.71 18.41
C ALA A 12 -7.13 18.46 19.68
N THR A 13 -8.43 18.74 19.59
CA THR A 13 -9.36 18.45 20.68
C THR A 13 -9.26 16.96 20.95
N PRO A 14 -8.95 16.53 22.18
CA PRO A 14 -8.92 15.11 22.49
C PRO A 14 -10.27 14.52 22.11
N VAL A 15 -10.27 13.41 21.38
CA VAL A 15 -11.49 12.71 20.99
C VAL A 15 -12.11 12.16 22.27
N LEU A 16 -13.11 12.85 22.81
CA LEU A 16 -13.90 12.39 23.94
C LEU A 16 -14.90 11.36 23.43
N CYS A 17 -14.74 10.11 23.87
CA CYS A 17 -15.63 9.03 23.51
C CYS A 17 -16.28 8.44 24.77
N PRO A 18 -17.63 8.48 24.91
CA PRO A 18 -18.30 7.96 26.09
C PRO A 18 -18.02 6.45 26.22
N PRO A 19 -17.43 5.97 27.33
CA PRO A 19 -16.91 4.61 27.43
C PRO A 19 -17.99 3.52 27.32
N GLN A 20 -19.26 3.86 27.57
CA GLN A 20 -20.39 2.92 27.47
C GLN A 20 -21.03 2.90 26.07
N GLU A 21 -20.87 3.95 25.27
CA GLU A 21 -21.62 4.13 24.01
C GLU A 21 -20.70 4.08 22.77
N GLY A 22 -19.41 4.37 22.95
CA GLY A 22 -18.46 4.45 21.85
C GLY A 22 -17.08 3.89 22.15
N GLN A 23 -16.25 3.93 21.12
CA GLN A 23 -14.85 3.53 21.10
C GLN A 23 -14.07 4.46 20.15
N ILE A 24 -12.81 4.70 20.45
CA ILE A 24 -11.95 5.52 19.59
C ILE A 24 -11.51 4.67 18.40
N ARG A 25 -11.70 5.17 17.18
CA ARG A 25 -11.12 4.63 15.96
C ARG A 25 -9.92 5.46 15.55
N TRP A 26 -8.80 4.81 15.24
CA TRP A 26 -7.64 5.41 14.59
C TRP A 26 -7.50 4.89 13.16
N ASP A 27 -7.56 5.79 12.19
CA ASP A 27 -7.39 5.47 10.77
C ASP A 27 -5.93 5.64 10.32
N GLY A 28 -5.51 4.85 9.33
CA GLY A 28 -4.19 4.98 8.69
C GLY A 28 -3.05 4.29 9.44
N PHE A 29 -3.39 3.44 10.42
CA PHE A 29 -2.40 2.63 11.09
C PHE A 29 -1.77 1.63 10.11
N HIS A 30 -0.45 1.43 10.24
CA HIS A 30 0.26 0.45 9.44
C HIS A 30 1.24 -0.35 10.30
N LEU A 31 1.37 -1.64 9.98
CA LEU A 31 2.24 -2.58 10.68
C LEU A 31 2.97 -3.47 9.70
N LYS A 32 4.30 -3.48 9.77
CA LYS A 32 5.13 -4.42 9.02
C LYS A 32 5.27 -5.74 9.77
N THR A 33 5.01 -6.86 9.10
CA THR A 33 4.96 -8.19 9.71
C THR A 33 5.40 -9.30 8.74
N GLY A 34 5.39 -10.54 9.23
CA GLY A 34 5.87 -11.72 8.52
C GLY A 34 7.41 -11.85 8.46
N PRO A 35 7.92 -12.92 7.82
CA PRO A 35 9.35 -13.10 7.61
C PRO A 35 9.96 -11.88 6.91
N GLN A 36 11.06 -11.36 7.45
CA GLN A 36 11.78 -10.21 6.90
C GLN A 36 10.93 -8.95 6.67
N HIS A 37 9.78 -8.81 7.36
CA HIS A 37 8.86 -7.69 7.18
C HIS A 37 8.32 -7.55 5.74
N GLN A 38 8.17 -8.66 5.02
CA GLN A 38 7.68 -8.68 3.64
C GLN A 38 6.22 -8.22 3.49
N TYR A 39 5.44 -8.24 4.58
CA TYR A 39 4.05 -7.76 4.57
C TYR A 39 3.90 -6.44 5.31
N GLU A 40 3.06 -5.55 4.80
CA GLU A 40 2.58 -4.35 5.49
C GLU A 40 1.05 -4.42 5.56
N LEU A 41 0.54 -4.52 6.78
CA LEU A 41 -0.88 -4.36 7.06
C LEU A 41 -1.18 -2.88 7.17
N ARG A 42 -2.19 -2.40 6.45
CA ARG A 42 -2.73 -1.05 6.61
C ARG A 42 -4.18 -1.16 7.02
N GLY A 43 -4.60 -0.31 7.93
CA GLY A 43 -5.91 -0.48 8.52
C GLY A 43 -6.30 0.56 9.53
N SER A 44 -7.38 0.20 10.21
CA SER A 44 -7.97 1.00 11.27
C SER A 44 -8.00 0.18 12.56
N ILE A 45 -7.69 0.83 13.69
CA ILE A 45 -7.77 0.23 15.03
C ILE A 45 -8.94 0.85 15.79
N TRP A 46 -9.72 0.05 16.50
CA TRP A 46 -10.69 0.54 17.47
C TRP A 46 -10.27 0.16 18.90
N ASP A 47 -10.14 1.18 19.75
CA ASP A 47 -9.87 1.11 21.19
C ASP A 47 -11.10 0.64 21.96
N ARG A 48 -11.20 -0.67 22.19
CA ARG A 48 -12.37 -1.26 22.82
C ARG A 48 -12.28 -1.23 24.33
N ASP A 49 -11.06 -1.27 24.86
CA ASP A 49 -10.78 -1.30 26.28
C ASP A 49 -10.49 0.08 26.89
N THR A 50 -10.51 1.13 26.06
CA THR A 50 -10.35 2.54 26.45
C THR A 50 -8.98 2.88 27.04
N ASN A 51 -7.95 2.12 26.65
CA ASN A 51 -6.59 2.32 27.16
C ASN A 51 -5.80 3.38 26.38
N GLY A 52 -6.38 3.99 25.34
CA GLY A 52 -5.74 5.04 24.55
C GLY A 52 -4.56 4.55 23.70
N ARG A 53 -4.40 3.23 23.56
CA ARG A 53 -3.37 2.60 22.73
C ARG A 53 -3.81 1.18 22.38
N PRO A 54 -3.31 0.62 21.26
CA PRO A 54 -3.63 -0.75 20.87
C PRO A 54 -3.26 -1.77 21.94
N SER A 55 -4.22 -2.62 22.30
CA SER A 55 -4.11 -3.56 23.41
C SER A 55 -4.75 -4.92 23.08
N THR A 56 -4.88 -5.79 24.10
CA THR A 56 -5.56 -7.08 23.92
C THR A 56 -7.08 -6.89 23.91
N GLY A 57 -7.74 -7.40 22.88
CA GLY A 57 -9.19 -7.33 22.72
C GLY A 57 -9.66 -6.18 21.84
N ASP A 58 -8.74 -5.27 21.46
CA ASP A 58 -8.97 -4.25 20.45
C ASP A 58 -9.22 -4.86 19.08
N LEU A 59 -9.95 -4.10 18.27
CA LEU A 59 -10.36 -4.51 16.93
C LEU A 59 -9.43 -3.89 15.90
N PHE A 60 -8.96 -4.70 14.95
CA PHE A 60 -8.28 -4.23 13.76
C PHE A 60 -9.08 -4.60 12.51
N ARG A 61 -9.26 -3.62 11.61
CA ARG A 61 -9.74 -3.86 10.25
C ARG A 61 -8.58 -3.71 9.29
N VAL A 62 -8.38 -4.72 8.46
CA VAL A 62 -7.43 -4.66 7.35
C VAL A 62 -8.08 -3.92 6.19
N ASP A 63 -7.54 -2.75 5.87
CA ASP A 63 -7.95 -1.94 4.71
C ASP A 63 -7.16 -2.34 3.48
N GLU A 64 -5.87 -2.60 3.63
CA GLU A 64 -4.98 -3.02 2.55
C GLU A 64 -3.86 -3.90 3.11
N ILE A 65 -3.44 -4.90 2.34
CA ILE A 65 -2.21 -5.64 2.61
C ILE A 65 -1.25 -5.38 1.45
N LEU A 66 -0.08 -4.83 1.75
CA LEU A 66 1.04 -4.81 0.82
C LEU A 66 1.94 -6.03 1.05
N LYS A 67 2.40 -6.63 -0.05
CA LYS A 67 3.50 -7.59 -0.06
C LYS A 67 4.65 -6.98 -0.87
N ASP A 68 5.82 -6.83 -0.27
CA ASP A 68 6.99 -6.20 -0.90
C ASP A 68 6.67 -4.84 -1.53
N GLY A 69 5.81 -4.05 -0.85
CA GLY A 69 5.36 -2.73 -1.30
C GLY A 69 4.26 -2.73 -2.36
N ARG A 70 3.70 -3.89 -2.73
CA ARG A 70 2.63 -4.02 -3.74
C ARG A 70 1.32 -4.47 -3.11
N GLY A 71 0.22 -3.80 -3.44
CA GLY A 71 -1.11 -4.17 -2.97
C GLY A 71 -1.49 -5.57 -3.43
N THR A 72 -2.02 -6.36 -2.50
CA THR A 72 -2.48 -7.74 -2.75
C THR A 72 -3.96 -7.82 -3.14
N GLY A 73 -4.71 -6.72 -3.01
CA GLY A 73 -6.15 -6.68 -3.23
C GLY A 73 -7.00 -7.32 -2.12
N ALA A 74 -6.36 -7.75 -1.02
CA ALA A 74 -7.07 -8.25 0.16
C ALA A 74 -7.54 -7.09 1.04
N GLU A 75 -8.86 -6.98 1.24
CA GLU A 75 -9.49 -5.91 2.02
C GLU A 75 -10.63 -6.46 2.91
N ALA A 76 -11.11 -5.63 3.85
CA ALA A 76 -12.33 -5.80 4.64
C ALA A 76 -12.38 -6.96 5.65
N ASN A 77 -11.23 -7.40 6.16
CA ASN A 77 -11.16 -8.45 7.17
C ASN A 77 -10.89 -7.87 8.57
N TYR A 78 -11.77 -8.21 9.51
CA TYR A 78 -11.65 -7.82 10.91
C TYR A 78 -11.00 -8.93 11.74
N PHE A 79 -10.22 -8.56 12.75
CA PHE A 79 -9.78 -9.48 13.79
C PHE A 79 -9.58 -8.77 15.13
N LEU A 80 -9.61 -9.55 16.21
CA LEU A 80 -9.28 -9.08 17.55
C LEU A 80 -7.79 -9.29 17.83
N ILE A 81 -7.15 -8.23 18.33
CA ILE A 81 -5.74 -8.22 18.73
C ILE A 81 -5.60 -9.09 19.98
N GLY A 82 -4.81 -10.16 19.89
CA GLY A 82 -4.52 -11.02 21.04
C GLY A 82 -3.25 -10.62 21.79
N ALA A 83 -3.09 -11.17 22.99
CA ALA A 83 -2.02 -10.81 23.91
C ALA A 83 -0.59 -10.90 23.36
N GLY A 84 -0.31 -11.87 22.47
CA GLY A 84 1.03 -12.05 21.92
C GLY A 84 1.39 -11.13 20.76
N ILE A 85 0.43 -10.37 20.20
CA ILE A 85 0.69 -9.37 19.15
C ILE A 85 0.40 -7.93 19.60
N ALA A 86 -0.39 -7.72 20.66
CA ALA A 86 -0.68 -6.40 21.21
C ALA A 86 0.58 -5.54 21.46
N PRO A 87 1.71 -6.07 22.00
CA PRO A 87 2.93 -5.28 22.17
C PRO A 87 3.55 -4.79 20.85
N GLU A 88 3.40 -5.54 19.75
CA GLU A 88 3.87 -5.11 18.42
C GLU A 88 3.02 -3.97 17.88
N PHE A 89 1.70 -4.08 18.01
CA PHE A 89 0.77 -3.01 17.65
C PHE A 89 1.03 -1.73 18.45
N ALA A 90 1.15 -1.84 19.77
CA ALA A 90 1.44 -0.69 20.64
C ALA A 90 2.79 -0.02 20.29
N ARG A 91 3.83 -0.81 19.97
CA ARG A 91 5.13 -0.30 19.54
C ARG A 91 5.08 0.41 18.19
N ALA A 92 4.31 -0.11 17.23
CA ALA A 92 4.13 0.52 15.93
C ALA A 92 3.26 1.78 16.02
N PHE A 93 2.31 1.81 16.96
CA PHE A 93 1.37 2.91 17.15
C PHE A 93 2.01 4.13 17.82
N SER A 94 2.77 3.92 18.91
CA SER A 94 3.35 5.00 19.71
C SER A 94 4.09 6.10 18.92
N PRO A 95 4.91 5.80 17.89
CA PRO A 95 5.59 6.86 17.14
C PRO A 95 4.67 7.63 16.18
N ILE A 96 3.50 7.09 15.81
CA ILE A 96 2.60 7.68 14.79
C ILE A 96 1.27 8.16 15.37
N GLU A 97 0.98 7.93 16.65
CA GLU A 97 -0.30 8.24 17.29
C GLU A 97 -0.82 9.65 16.99
N GLY A 98 0.05 10.66 17.10
CA GLY A 98 -0.30 12.07 16.84
C GLY A 98 -0.60 12.41 15.38
N GLU A 99 -0.26 11.50 14.46
CA GLU A 99 -0.48 11.64 13.01
C GLU A 99 -1.75 10.89 12.55
N LEU A 100 -2.24 9.95 13.36
CA LEU A 100 -3.43 9.17 13.03
C LEU A 100 -4.69 10.01 13.16
N ARG A 101 -5.60 9.86 12.19
CA ARG A 101 -6.92 10.47 12.30
C ARG A 101 -7.73 9.67 13.33
N ALA A 102 -8.04 10.32 14.45
CA ALA A 102 -8.89 9.76 15.49
C ALA A 102 -10.35 10.21 15.32
N SER A 103 -11.30 9.31 15.55
CA SER A 103 -12.73 9.62 15.61
C SER A 103 -13.43 8.74 16.64
N CYS A 104 -14.44 9.27 17.33
CA CYS A 104 -15.29 8.46 18.21
C CYS A 104 -16.38 7.79 17.38
N GLU A 105 -16.53 6.48 17.52
CA GLU A 105 -17.54 5.69 16.83
C GLU A 105 -18.33 4.83 17.80
N SER A 106 -19.53 4.41 17.39
CA SER A 106 -20.29 3.38 18.09
C SER A 106 -19.49 2.09 18.21
N ARG A 107 -19.67 1.36 19.32
CA ARG A 107 -19.02 0.06 19.50
C ARG A 107 -19.40 -0.91 18.39
N VAL A 108 -18.41 -1.44 17.69
CA VAL A 108 -18.59 -2.48 16.68
C VAL A 108 -18.98 -3.79 17.40
N GLU A 109 -20.12 -4.37 17.01
CA GLU A 109 -20.52 -5.69 17.50
C GLU A 109 -19.54 -6.75 16.99
N THR A 110 -18.84 -7.40 17.92
CA THR A 110 -17.93 -8.50 17.58
C THR A 110 -18.69 -9.82 17.65
N GLY A 111 -18.99 -10.40 16.50
CA GLY A 111 -19.64 -11.71 16.39
C GLY A 111 -18.68 -12.87 16.68
N LYS A 112 -19.24 -14.08 16.76
CA LYS A 112 -18.49 -15.34 16.95
C LYS A 112 -17.47 -15.62 15.84
N ASP A 113 -17.68 -15.03 14.67
CA ASP A 113 -16.88 -15.30 13.46
C ASP A 113 -15.64 -14.41 13.36
N MET A 114 -15.43 -13.49 14.30
CA MET A 114 -14.26 -12.62 14.30
C MET A 114 -13.06 -13.34 14.94
N PRO A 115 -11.98 -13.62 14.18
CA PRO A 115 -10.84 -14.35 14.71
C PRO A 115 -10.08 -13.53 15.76
N ILE A 116 -9.55 -14.22 16.77
CA ILE A 116 -8.63 -13.64 17.76
C ILE A 116 -7.22 -14.10 17.42
N LEU A 117 -6.36 -13.17 17.01
CA LEU A 117 -4.99 -13.49 16.60
C LEU A 117 -4.05 -13.33 17.79
N LYS A 118 -3.69 -14.45 18.42
CA LYS A 118 -2.92 -14.45 19.68
C LYS A 118 -1.41 -14.39 19.51
N THR A 119 -0.87 -14.73 18.34
CA THR A 119 0.57 -14.85 18.11
C THR A 119 0.96 -14.26 16.76
N PRO A 120 2.24 -13.84 16.57
CA PRO A 120 2.73 -13.41 15.27
C PRO A 120 2.58 -14.49 14.17
N ALA A 121 2.74 -15.76 14.53
CA ALA A 121 2.52 -16.88 13.61
C ALA A 121 1.06 -16.99 13.17
N ALA A 122 0.09 -16.81 14.08
CA ALA A 122 -1.33 -16.80 13.74
C ALA A 122 -1.67 -15.59 12.85
N LEU A 123 -1.09 -14.42 13.13
CA LEU A 123 -1.23 -13.24 12.27
C LEU A 123 -0.69 -13.50 10.86
N ASN A 124 0.50 -14.08 10.75
CA ASN A 124 1.09 -14.42 9.46
C ASN A 124 0.25 -15.45 8.69
N MET A 125 -0.27 -16.50 9.36
CA MET A 125 -1.16 -17.48 8.73
C MET A 125 -2.48 -16.85 8.27
N PHE A 126 -3.03 -15.91 9.06
CA PHE A 126 -4.20 -15.14 8.67
C PHE A 126 -3.91 -14.32 7.42
N ILE A 127 -2.81 -13.56 7.37
CA ILE A 127 -2.37 -12.83 6.17
C ILE A 127 -2.21 -13.75 4.97
N LEU A 128 -1.56 -14.90 5.15
CA LEU A 128 -1.40 -15.89 4.08
C LEU A 128 -2.76 -16.38 3.57
N SER A 129 -3.73 -16.65 4.45
CA SER A 129 -5.07 -17.07 4.01
C SER A 129 -5.81 -15.97 3.24
N LEU A 130 -5.66 -14.70 3.64
CA LEU A 130 -6.30 -13.56 2.96
C LEU A 130 -5.67 -13.25 1.60
N THR A 131 -4.36 -13.43 1.52
CA THR A 131 -3.58 -13.24 0.29
C THR A 131 -3.56 -14.51 -0.58
N GLY A 132 -4.35 -15.53 -0.23
CA GLY A 132 -4.59 -16.73 -1.04
C GLY A 132 -3.49 -17.79 -0.97
N GLY A 133 -2.54 -17.72 -0.04
CA GLY A 133 -1.52 -18.75 0.20
C GLY A 133 -0.59 -19.05 -0.98
N GLY A 134 -0.78 -18.36 -2.11
CA GLY A 134 0.11 -18.34 -3.24
C GLY A 134 0.98 -17.11 -3.13
N VAL A 135 2.29 -17.31 -3.21
CA VAL A 135 3.09 -16.33 -3.93
C VAL A 135 2.37 -16.17 -5.27
N GLN A 136 1.67 -15.05 -5.51
CA GLN A 136 1.56 -14.59 -6.87
C GLN A 136 3.02 -14.40 -7.25
N GLU A 137 3.61 -15.42 -7.90
CA GLU A 137 4.80 -15.20 -8.71
C GLU A 137 4.38 -13.98 -9.52
N THR A 138 5.07 -12.85 -9.32
CA THR A 138 4.91 -11.73 -10.23
C THR A 138 5.04 -12.36 -11.60
N SER A 139 3.93 -12.38 -12.36
CA SER A 139 3.89 -13.26 -13.52
C SER A 139 5.08 -12.88 -14.37
N LYS A 140 5.72 -13.84 -15.05
CA LYS A 140 6.88 -13.48 -15.87
C LYS A 140 6.56 -12.36 -16.87
N GLN A 141 5.27 -12.18 -17.20
CA GLN A 141 4.73 -11.05 -17.95
C GLN A 141 4.76 -9.72 -17.16
N ASP A 142 4.38 -9.69 -15.87
CA ASP A 142 4.45 -8.47 -15.03
C ASP A 142 5.90 -8.02 -14.78
N LEU A 143 6.81 -8.97 -14.53
CA LEU A 143 8.25 -8.67 -14.41
C LEU A 143 8.79 -8.11 -15.72
N LEU A 144 8.38 -8.70 -16.84
CA LEU A 144 8.75 -8.22 -18.16
C LEU A 144 8.16 -6.84 -18.46
N GLN A 145 6.90 -6.59 -18.10
CA GLN A 145 6.24 -5.30 -18.31
C GLN A 145 6.90 -4.17 -17.51
N ALA A 146 7.25 -4.45 -16.25
CA ALA A 146 7.98 -3.50 -15.42
C ALA A 146 9.37 -3.19 -16.00
N ALA A 147 10.13 -4.23 -16.39
CA ALA A 147 11.44 -4.06 -17.00
C ALA A 147 11.39 -3.26 -18.31
N LEU A 148 10.44 -3.60 -19.19
CA LEU A 148 10.24 -2.90 -20.46
C LEU A 148 9.76 -1.45 -20.27
N SER A 149 8.95 -1.16 -19.24
CA SER A 149 8.50 0.21 -18.94
C SER A 149 9.65 1.11 -18.52
N ILE A 150 10.56 0.61 -17.67
CA ILE A 150 11.78 1.34 -17.27
C ILE A 150 12.64 1.64 -18.51
N LYS A 151 12.81 0.66 -19.40
CA LYS A 151 13.58 0.83 -20.64
C LYS A 151 12.93 1.79 -21.61
N ALA A 152 11.61 1.74 -21.78
CA ALA A 152 10.89 2.69 -22.61
C ALA A 152 11.09 4.12 -22.11
N GLU A 153 11.05 4.34 -20.79
CA GLU A 153 11.32 5.64 -20.19
C GLU A 153 12.75 6.12 -20.44
N GLU A 154 13.75 5.25 -20.27
CA GLU A 154 15.15 5.57 -20.58
C GLU A 154 15.34 5.96 -22.05
N LEU A 155 14.73 5.22 -22.99
CA LEU A 155 14.80 5.51 -24.43
C LEU A 155 14.11 6.84 -24.77
N CYS A 156 12.91 7.09 -24.23
CA CYS A 156 12.18 8.34 -24.50
C CYS A 156 12.89 9.57 -23.90
N LYS A 157 13.67 9.41 -22.81
CA LYS A 157 14.44 10.50 -22.19
C LYS A 157 15.67 10.93 -23.00
N GLN A 158 16.09 10.16 -24.01
CA GLN A 158 17.26 10.49 -24.84
C GLN A 158 17.00 11.62 -25.86
N GLY A 159 15.83 12.27 -25.82
CA GLY A 159 15.51 13.45 -26.64
C GLY A 159 15.33 13.17 -28.14
N LYS A 160 15.25 11.90 -28.53
CA LYS A 160 14.99 11.48 -29.91
C LYS A 160 13.51 11.17 -30.08
N HIS A 161 12.93 11.64 -31.17
CA HIS A 161 11.59 11.19 -31.58
C HIS A 161 11.65 9.71 -31.96
N ILE A 162 11.02 8.85 -31.17
CA ILE A 162 10.92 7.40 -31.45
C ILE A 162 9.46 7.07 -31.76
N ALA A 163 9.20 6.58 -32.97
CA ALA A 163 7.85 6.16 -33.34
C ALA A 163 7.43 4.91 -32.54
N GLU A 164 6.14 4.74 -32.25
CA GLU A 164 5.62 3.60 -31.47
C GLU A 164 6.11 2.23 -31.97
N LYS A 165 6.06 2.00 -33.29
CA LYS A 165 6.52 0.74 -33.91
C LYS A 165 8.02 0.52 -33.75
N GLU A 166 8.80 1.60 -33.78
CA GLU A 166 10.25 1.58 -33.59
C GLU A 166 10.59 1.31 -32.12
N LEU A 167 9.89 1.95 -31.18
CA LEU A 167 10.02 1.71 -29.75
C LEU A 167 9.70 0.26 -29.40
N ALA A 168 8.62 -0.30 -29.94
CA ALA A 168 8.28 -1.72 -29.74
C ALA A 168 9.38 -2.66 -30.25
N ALA A 169 9.97 -2.37 -31.42
CA ALA A 169 11.07 -3.18 -31.97
C ALA A 169 12.34 -3.12 -31.10
N LEU A 170 12.67 -1.94 -30.56
CA LEU A 170 13.79 -1.77 -29.63
C LEU A 170 13.56 -2.55 -28.33
N LEU A 171 12.37 -2.44 -27.73
CA LEU A 171 12.00 -3.16 -26.50
C LEU A 171 12.06 -4.69 -26.69
N VAL A 172 11.61 -5.21 -27.84
CA VAL A 172 11.72 -6.65 -28.17
C VAL A 172 13.18 -7.10 -28.30
N LYS A 173 14.05 -6.26 -28.89
CA LYS A 173 15.48 -6.56 -29.03
C LYS A 173 16.18 -6.61 -27.67
N GLU A 174 15.87 -5.66 -26.79
CA GLU A 174 16.44 -5.57 -25.44
C GLU A 174 15.96 -6.69 -24.51
N ALA A 175 14.71 -7.12 -24.62
CA ALA A 175 14.19 -8.27 -23.88
C ALA A 175 14.75 -9.62 -24.37
N GLY A 176 15.49 -9.64 -25.48
CA GLY A 176 15.92 -10.81 -26.24
C GLY A 176 16.85 -11.81 -25.53
N THR A 177 17.13 -11.64 -24.23
CA THR A 177 17.98 -12.55 -23.44
C THR A 177 17.43 -12.87 -22.04
N ALA A 178 16.23 -12.39 -21.68
CA ALA A 178 15.65 -12.70 -20.37
C ALA A 178 15.10 -14.14 -20.31
N SER A 179 15.84 -15.01 -19.64
CA SER A 179 15.59 -16.45 -19.49
C SER A 179 14.17 -16.77 -19.03
N GLY A 180 13.33 -17.29 -19.93
CA GLY A 180 12.12 -18.04 -19.55
C GLY A 180 10.75 -17.43 -19.92
N VAL A 181 10.67 -16.45 -20.84
CA VAL A 181 9.41 -15.91 -21.39
C VAL A 181 9.30 -16.19 -22.89
N ASN A 182 8.10 -16.54 -23.37
CA ASN A 182 7.87 -16.82 -24.80
C ASN A 182 8.04 -15.53 -25.63
N ARG A 183 8.66 -15.65 -26.80
CA ARG A 183 8.88 -14.55 -27.75
C ARG A 183 7.60 -13.84 -28.17
N ASN A 184 6.47 -14.53 -28.22
CA ASN A 184 5.17 -13.93 -28.53
C ASN A 184 4.67 -13.04 -27.39
N ASP A 185 4.86 -13.47 -26.14
CA ASP A 185 4.51 -12.66 -24.97
C ASP A 185 5.39 -11.40 -24.89
N ILE A 186 6.69 -11.54 -25.21
CA ILE A 186 7.60 -10.41 -25.29
C ILE A 186 7.13 -9.37 -26.30
N ARG A 187 6.68 -9.80 -27.47
CA ARG A 187 6.12 -8.90 -28.50
C ARG A 187 4.85 -8.22 -28.03
N GLY A 188 3.95 -8.95 -27.39
CA GLY A 188 2.69 -8.41 -26.87
C GLY A 188 2.93 -7.33 -25.82
N VAL A 189 3.74 -7.63 -24.81
CA VAL A 189 4.07 -6.68 -23.73
C VAL A 189 4.84 -5.47 -24.26
N ALA A 190 5.79 -5.67 -25.17
CA ALA A 190 6.53 -4.56 -25.79
C ALA A 190 5.63 -3.62 -26.59
N ALA A 191 4.61 -4.14 -27.29
CA ALA A 191 3.65 -3.32 -28.02
C ALA A 191 2.79 -2.48 -27.05
N GLU A 192 2.29 -3.07 -25.98
CA GLU A 192 1.51 -2.35 -24.96
C GLU A 192 2.32 -1.26 -24.25
N VAL A 193 3.57 -1.56 -23.88
CA VAL A 193 4.48 -0.57 -23.30
C VAL A 193 4.80 0.54 -24.30
N ALA A 194 5.10 0.21 -25.56
CA ALA A 194 5.40 1.21 -26.57
C ALA A 194 4.22 2.16 -26.81
N LYS A 195 2.99 1.64 -26.85
CA LYS A 195 1.77 2.44 -26.95
C LYS A 195 1.59 3.39 -25.77
N LYS A 196 1.86 2.92 -24.54
CA LYS A 196 1.80 3.76 -23.33
C LYS A 196 2.82 4.91 -23.37
N TYR A 197 4.02 4.67 -23.91
CA TYR A 197 5.12 5.62 -23.94
C TYR A 197 5.22 6.42 -25.26
N ALA A 198 4.38 6.13 -26.25
CA ALA A 198 4.38 6.80 -27.56
C ALA A 198 4.36 8.33 -27.40
N PHE A 199 3.46 8.87 -26.57
CA PHE A 199 3.37 10.31 -26.34
C PHE A 199 4.63 10.91 -25.71
N ALA A 200 5.25 10.22 -24.77
CA ALA A 200 6.48 10.67 -24.10
C ALA A 200 7.67 10.67 -25.06
N CYS A 201 7.76 9.66 -25.93
CA CYS A 201 8.80 9.52 -26.95
C CYS A 201 8.64 10.47 -28.15
N THR A 202 7.44 11.04 -28.36
CA THR A 202 7.17 11.99 -29.45
C THR A 202 7.20 13.45 -29.00
N ARG A 203 7.48 13.72 -27.72
CA ARG A 203 7.49 15.07 -27.18
C ARG A 203 8.68 15.84 -27.78
N VAL A 204 8.39 16.65 -28.79
CA VAL A 204 9.30 17.67 -29.31
C VAL A 204 9.68 18.57 -28.13
N GLU A 205 10.96 18.93 -27.99
CA GLU A 205 11.41 20.04 -27.16
C GLU A 205 10.83 21.36 -27.71
N GLY A 206 9.51 21.53 -27.60
CA GLY A 206 8.82 22.77 -27.90
C GLY A 206 9.01 23.69 -26.71
N LYS A 207 9.88 24.70 -26.85
CA LYS A 207 9.79 25.89 -26.03
C LYS A 207 8.40 26.48 -26.26
N PHE A 208 7.49 26.29 -25.32
CA PHE A 208 6.22 27.01 -25.29
C PHE A 208 6.53 28.48 -24.99
N THR A 209 6.66 29.30 -26.03
CA THR A 209 6.50 30.75 -25.89
C THR A 209 5.01 31.03 -25.81
N TYR A 210 4.53 31.40 -24.63
CA TYR A 210 3.21 31.98 -24.47
C TYR A 210 3.21 33.39 -25.11
N PRO A 211 2.13 33.78 -25.81
CA PRO A 211 1.96 35.16 -26.28
C PRO A 211 1.78 36.15 -25.13
#